data_AF-A0A2X3FED9-F1
#
_entry.id   AF-A0A2X3FED9-F1
#
_cell.length_a   1.000
_cell.length_b   1.000
_cell.length_c   1.000
_cell.angle_alpha   90.00
_cell.angle_beta   90.00
_cell.angle_gamma   90.00
#
_symmetry.space_group_name_H-M   'P 1'
#
loop_
_entity.id
_entity.type
_entity.pdbx_description
1 polymer ?
#
loop_
_entity_poly.entity_id
_entity_poly.type
_entity_poly.pdbx_seq_one_letter_code
_entity_poly.pdbx_strand_id
1 'polypeptide(L)'
;MMENYKHTTVLLDEAVNGLNIRPDGIYIDGTFGRGGHSRLILSRLGAEGRLLAIDRDPQAIAVAQTIDDPRFSIVHGPFSQLAEYVGERNLTGKIDGILLESRRLFPAA
;
A
#
# COMPACT_ATOMS: atom_id res chain seq x y z
N MET A 1 5.37 9.16 29.94
CA MET A 1 6.00 9.52 28.66
C MET A 1 5.28 8.72 27.58
N MET A 2 4.80 9.37 26.51
CA MET A 2 4.22 8.67 25.37
C MET A 2 5.37 8.27 24.44
N GLU A 3 5.68 6.98 24.40
CA GLU A 3 6.62 6.40 23.44
C GLU A 3 6.01 6.50 22.03
N ASN A 4 6.61 7.36 21.19
CA ASN A 4 6.28 7.43 19.78
C ASN A 4 6.87 6.19 19.09
N TYR A 5 6.05 5.16 18.90
CA TYR A 5 6.42 3.99 18.10
C TYR A 5 6.62 4.43 16.62
N LYS A 6 7.86 4.76 16.25
CA LYS A 6 8.25 4.83 14.84
C LYS A 6 8.47 3.42 14.33
N HIS A 7 7.51 2.94 13.54
CA HIS A 7 7.63 1.67 12.83
C HIS A 7 8.65 1.84 11.69
N THR A 8 9.92 1.51 11.95
CA THR A 8 10.93 1.40 10.90
C THR A 8 10.74 0.07 10.19
N THR A 9 10.17 0.10 8.98
CA THR A 9 9.99 -1.08 8.14
C THR A 9 11.37 -1.60 7.71
N VAL A 10 11.68 -2.84 8.07
CA VAL A 10 13.05 -3.41 7.98
C VAL A 10 13.49 -3.70 6.53
N LEU A 11 12.61 -3.54 5.53
CA LEU A 11 12.91 -3.73 4.10
C LEU A 11 12.18 -2.70 3.21
N LEU A 12 12.01 -1.47 3.72
CA LEU A 12 11.20 -0.44 3.06
C LEU A 12 11.67 -0.15 1.63
N ASP A 13 12.96 0.14 1.47
CA ASP A 13 13.52 0.53 0.19
C ASP A 13 13.67 -0.66 -0.75
N GLU A 14 14.10 -1.82 -0.26
CA GLU A 14 14.29 -3.02 -1.07
C GLU A 14 12.97 -3.53 -1.66
N ALA A 15 11.90 -3.57 -0.85
CA ALA A 15 10.59 -4.01 -1.32
C ALA A 15 10.04 -3.09 -2.40
N VAL A 16 10.18 -1.76 -2.23
CA VAL A 16 9.72 -0.79 -3.24
C VAL A 16 10.62 -0.78 -4.48
N ASN A 17 11.94 -0.98 -4.32
CA ASN A 17 12.85 -1.11 -5.45
C ASN A 17 12.51 -2.35 -6.31
N GLY A 18 12.12 -3.46 -5.68
CA GLY A 18 11.70 -4.67 -6.37
C GLY A 18 10.47 -4.50 -7.27
N LEU A 19 9.63 -3.48 -7.01
CA LEU A 19 8.47 -3.17 -7.86
C LEU A 19 8.83 -2.53 -9.20
N ASN A 20 10.08 -2.06 -9.39
CA ASN A 20 10.54 -1.38 -10.59
C ASN A 20 9.53 -0.29 -11.06
N ILE A 21 9.23 0.65 -10.16
CA ILE A 21 8.12 1.58 -10.33
C ILE A 21 8.27 2.42 -11.59
N ARG A 22 7.24 2.41 -12.43
CA ARG A 22 7.04 3.28 -13.56
C ARG A 22 6.17 4.47 -13.15
N PRO A 23 6.49 5.71 -13.57
CA PRO A 23 5.71 6.88 -13.20
C PRO A 23 4.22 6.82 -13.60
N ASP A 24 3.90 6.11 -14.69
CA ASP A 24 2.56 5.94 -15.26
C ASP A 24 1.87 4.63 -14.85
N GLY A 25 2.51 3.83 -13.99
CA GLY A 25 2.03 2.48 -13.64
C GLY A 25 0.93 2.44 -12.58
N ILE A 26 0.26 1.29 -12.50
CA ILE A 26 -0.80 0.98 -11.54
C ILE A 26 -0.30 -0.10 -10.58
N TYR A 27 -0.22 0.26 -9.30
CA TYR A 27 0.32 -0.61 -8.25
C TYR A 27 -0.72 -0.95 -7.20
N ILE A 28 -0.54 -2.09 -6.55
CA ILE A 28 -1.33 -2.51 -5.39
C ILE A 28 -0.43 -2.66 -4.16
N ASP A 29 -0.80 -2.00 -3.06
CA ASP A 29 -0.27 -2.31 -1.72
C ASP A 29 -1.33 -3.11 -0.97
N GLY A 30 -1.19 -4.44 -0.94
CA GLY A 30 -2.19 -5.32 -0.36
C GLY A 30 -2.18 -5.38 1.17
N THR A 31 -1.28 -4.63 1.83
CA THR A 31 -1.06 -4.67 3.27
C THR A 31 -0.74 -3.27 3.82
N PHE A 32 -1.58 -2.29 3.48
CA PHE A 32 -1.33 -0.85 3.71
C PHE A 32 -0.78 -0.54 5.11
N GLY A 33 -1.44 -1.06 6.14
CA GLY A 33 -1.00 -0.98 7.51
C GLY A 33 -0.98 0.44 8.07
N ARG A 34 0.17 1.11 7.98
CA ARG A 34 0.34 2.52 8.39
C ARG A 34 0.83 3.40 7.23
N GLY A 35 0.88 2.85 6.01
CA GLY A 35 1.17 3.56 4.77
C GLY A 35 2.64 3.88 4.51
N GLY A 36 3.59 3.18 5.14
CA GLY A 36 5.03 3.37 4.89
C GLY A 36 5.39 3.09 3.43
N HIS A 37 5.10 1.86 2.98
CA HIS A 37 5.28 1.44 1.59
C HIS A 37 4.44 2.29 0.62
N SER A 38 3.15 2.43 0.88
CA SER A 38 2.25 3.25 0.05
C SER A 38 2.75 4.68 -0.20
N ARG A 39 3.24 5.39 0.82
CA ARG A 39 3.78 6.76 0.63
C ARG A 39 5.06 6.76 -0.20
N LEU A 40 5.94 5.77 -0.01
CA LEU A 40 7.15 5.65 -0.82
C LEU A 40 6.82 5.30 -2.28
N ILE A 41 5.84 4.45 -2.53
CA ILE A 41 5.32 4.16 -3.88
C ILE A 41 4.78 5.44 -4.53
N LEU A 42 3.88 6.17 -3.85
CA LEU A 42 3.30 7.43 -4.35
C LEU A 42 4.36 8.49 -4.67
N SER A 43 5.45 8.55 -3.90
CA SER A 43 6.55 9.49 -4.14
C SER A 43 7.30 9.21 -5.45
N ARG A 44 7.21 7.99 -5.98
CA ARG A 44 7.86 7.56 -7.23
C ARG A 44 6.90 7.55 -8.43
N LEU A 45 5.59 7.62 -8.19
CA LEU A 45 4.60 7.76 -9.24
C LEU A 45 4.59 9.18 -9.81
N GLY A 46 4.28 9.30 -11.10
CA GLY A 46 3.95 10.55 -11.77
C GLY A 46 2.46 10.88 -11.64
N ALA A 47 1.99 11.90 -12.37
CA ALA A 47 0.60 12.36 -12.31
C ALA A 47 -0.42 11.30 -12.78
N GLU A 48 -0.03 10.46 -13.74
CA GLU A 48 -0.88 9.41 -14.32
C GLU A 48 -0.82 8.08 -13.56
N GLY A 49 0.16 7.93 -12.65
CA GLY A 49 0.33 6.73 -11.86
C GLY A 49 -0.81 6.55 -10.85
N ARG A 50 -1.04 5.30 -10.43
CA ARG A 50 -2.12 4.97 -9.48
C ARG A 50 -1.66 3.98 -8.44
N LEU A 51 -2.17 4.15 -7.22
CA LEU A 51 -1.98 3.22 -6.12
C LEU A 51 -3.32 2.81 -5.52
N LEU A 52 -3.60 1.51 -5.56
CA LEU A 52 -4.70 0.88 -4.83
C LEU A 52 -4.15 0.19 -3.59
N ALA A 53 -4.48 0.71 -2.42
CA ALA A 53 -4.16 0.08 -1.15
C ALA A 53 -5.32 -0.80 -0.67
N ILE A 54 -4.99 -1.85 0.08
CA ILE A 54 -5.96 -2.75 0.71
C ILE A 54 -5.53 -3.00 2.15
N ASP A 55 -6.48 -2.95 3.09
CA ASP A 55 -6.27 -3.46 4.44
C ASP A 55 -7.59 -3.89 5.07
N ARG A 56 -7.54 -4.86 6.00
CA ARG A 56 -8.69 -5.32 6.77
C ARG A 56 -8.86 -4.57 8.10
N ASP A 57 -7.78 -3.94 8.61
CA ASP A 57 -7.77 -3.21 9.88
C ASP A 57 -8.46 -1.83 9.73
N PRO A 58 -9.58 -1.56 10.42
CA PRO A 58 -10.23 -0.25 10.39
C PRO A 58 -9.31 0.90 10.82
N GLN A 59 -8.31 0.66 11.69
CA GLN A 59 -7.34 1.69 12.04
C GLN A 59 -6.42 2.03 10.86
N ALA A 60 -6.08 1.05 10.03
CA ALA A 60 -5.33 1.28 8.81
C ALA A 60 -6.14 2.15 7.84
N ILE A 61 -7.46 1.94 7.75
CA ILE A 61 -8.37 2.78 6.95
C ILE A 61 -8.40 4.22 7.45
N ALA A 62 -8.49 4.44 8.77
CA ALA A 62 -8.43 5.78 9.34
C ALA A 62 -7.11 6.50 9.01
N VAL A 63 -5.98 5.77 8.99
CA VAL A 63 -4.68 6.32 8.56
C VAL A 63 -4.65 6.59 7.05
N ALA A 64 -5.25 5.72 6.24
CA ALA A 64 -5.32 5.91 4.79
C ALA A 64 -6.12 7.15 4.40
N GLN A 65 -7.19 7.47 5.15
CA GLN A 65 -7.99 8.67 4.94
C GLN A 65 -7.22 9.98 5.16
N THR A 66 -6.06 9.96 5.82
CA THR A 66 -5.21 11.14 5.96
C THR A 66 -4.28 11.37 4.76
N ILE A 67 -4.29 10.49 3.76
CA ILE A 67 -3.50 10.64 2.53
C ILE A 67 -4.34 11.42 1.52
N ASP A 68 -3.98 12.67 1.31
CA ASP A 68 -4.61 13.56 0.32
C ASP A 68 -3.80 13.52 -0.99
N ASP A 69 -4.05 12.49 -1.80
CA ASP A 69 -3.44 12.31 -3.12
C ASP A 69 -4.48 11.71 -4.09
N PRO A 70 -4.81 12.36 -5.21
CA PRO A 70 -5.84 11.88 -6.14
C PRO A 70 -5.47 10.55 -6.83
N ARG A 71 -4.20 10.15 -6.78
CA ARG A 71 -3.70 8.88 -7.34
C ARG A 71 -3.89 7.71 -6.39
N PHE A 72 -4.19 8.00 -5.12
CA PHE A 72 -4.33 7.01 -4.06
C PHE A 72 -5.80 6.63 -3.83
N SER A 73 -6.04 5.35 -3.60
CA SER A 73 -7.33 4.84 -3.13
C SER A 73 -7.11 3.69 -2.15
N ILE A 74 -8.06 3.50 -1.23
CA ILE A 74 -8.02 2.46 -0.21
C ILE A 74 -9.29 1.60 -0.28
N VAL A 75 -9.13 0.29 -0.16
CA VAL A 75 -10.23 -0.66 0.03
C VAL A 75 -10.15 -1.27 1.43
N HIS A 76 -11.25 -1.21 2.16
CA HIS A 76 -11.39 -1.91 3.44
C HIS A 76 -11.85 -3.34 3.19
N GLY A 77 -10.93 -4.30 3.36
CA GLY A 77 -11.21 -5.71 3.18
C GLY A 77 -9.94 -6.57 3.13
N PRO A 78 -10.08 -7.90 3.02
CA PRO A 78 -8.93 -8.77 2.91
C PRO A 78 -8.30 -8.68 1.51
N PHE A 79 -6.97 -8.75 1.42
CA PHE A 79 -6.27 -8.83 0.13
C PHE A 79 -6.59 -10.11 -0.66
N SER A 80 -7.16 -11.13 -0.03
CA SER A 80 -7.61 -12.34 -0.73
C SER A 80 -8.72 -12.08 -1.74
N GLN A 81 -9.40 -10.93 -1.65
CA GLN A 81 -10.39 -10.45 -2.62
C GLN A 81 -9.80 -9.51 -3.67
N LEU A 82 -8.46 -9.41 -3.79
CA LEU A 82 -7.78 -8.51 -4.74
C LEU A 82 -8.34 -8.62 -6.17
N ALA A 83 -8.58 -9.82 -6.67
CA ALA A 83 -9.10 -10.03 -8.02
C ALA A 83 -10.48 -9.38 -8.24
N GLU A 84 -11.34 -9.40 -7.22
CA GLU A 84 -12.66 -8.77 -7.26
C GLU A 84 -12.51 -7.24 -7.31
N TYR A 85 -11.71 -6.66 -6.41
CA TYR A 85 -11.49 -5.21 -6.38
C TYR A 85 -10.88 -4.67 -7.68
N VAL A 86 -9.97 -5.44 -8.30
CA VAL A 86 -9.38 -5.13 -9.61
C VAL A 86 -10.43 -5.21 -10.72
N GLY A 87 -11.29 -6.24 -10.68
CA GLY A 87 -12.39 -6.44 -11.63
C GLY A 87 -13.40 -5.30 -11.59
N GLU A 88 -13.89 -4.94 -10.40
CA GLU A 88 -14.83 -3.83 -10.19
C GLU A 88 -14.33 -2.48 -10.74
N ARG A 89 -13.00 -2.29 -10.75
CA ARG A 89 -12.35 -1.06 -11.22
C ARG A 89 -11.91 -1.12 -12.67
N ASN A 90 -12.22 -2.20 -13.40
CA ASN A 90 -11.79 -2.43 -14.78
C ASN A 90 -10.25 -2.36 -14.95
N LEU A 91 -9.52 -2.88 -13.96
CA LEU A 91 -8.06 -2.89 -13.90
C LEU A 91 -7.43 -4.25 -14.27
N THR A 92 -8.24 -5.24 -14.64
CA THR A 92 -7.76 -6.57 -15.05
C THR A 92 -6.75 -6.45 -16.21
N GLY A 93 -5.56 -7.05 -16.02
CA GLY A 93 -4.47 -6.99 -16.99
C GLY A 93 -3.70 -5.66 -17.04
N LYS A 94 -3.96 -4.73 -16.11
CA LYS A 94 -3.32 -3.40 -16.08
C LYS A 94 -2.45 -3.14 -14.85
N ILE A 95 -2.29 -4.12 -13.97
CA ILE A 95 -1.51 -3.97 -12.73
C ILE A 95 -0.04 -4.23 -13.04
N ASP A 96 0.81 -3.23 -12.78
CA ASP A 96 2.25 -3.28 -13.04
C ASP A 96 3.05 -3.89 -11.88
N GLY A 97 2.49 -3.89 -10.67
CA GLY A 97 3.13 -4.50 -9.51
C GLY A 97 2.21 -4.62 -8.29
N ILE A 98 2.48 -5.64 -7.47
CA ILE A 98 1.76 -5.90 -6.22
C ILE A 98 2.79 -6.06 -5.11
N LEU A 99 2.63 -5.30 -4.03
CA LEU A 99 3.40 -5.44 -2.79
C LEU A 99 2.53 -6.10 -1.72
N LEU A 100 3.06 -7.17 -1.14
CA LEU A 100 2.46 -7.86 0.01
C LEU A 100 3.53 -8.02 1.09
N GLU A 101 3.31 -7.41 2.24
CA GLU A 101 4.20 -7.53 3.39
C GLU A 101 3.53 -8.36 4.48
N SER A 102 4.06 -9.57 4.70
CA SER A 102 3.69 -10.36 5.88
C SER A 102 4.43 -9.80 7.09
N ARG A 103 3.71 -9.11 7.98
CA ARG A 103 4.28 -8.70 9.27
C ARG A 103 4.63 -9.93 10.10
N ARG A 104 5.89 -10.10 10.48
CA ARG A 104 6.21 -10.88 11.68
C ARG A 104 5.81 -10.04 12.89
N LEU A 105 4.82 -10.52 13.64
CA LEU A 105 4.63 -10.07 15.00
C LEU A 105 5.83 -10.59 15.81
N PHE A 106 6.85 -9.76 15.99
CA PHE A 106 7.78 -10.01 17.07
C PHE A 106 7.08 -9.62 18.37
N PRO A 107 7.06 -10.50 19.39
CA PRO A 107 6.63 -10.07 20.72
C PRO A 107 7.50 -8.88 21.13
N ALA A 108 6.87 -7.83 21.65
CA ALA A 108 7.62 -6.77 22.32
C ALA A 108 8.43 -7.41 23.45
N ALA A 109 9.75 -7.24 23.40
CA ALA A 109 10.62 -7.58 24.51
C ALA A 109 10.44 -6.58 25.66
#